data_AF-A0AA39MLH3-F1
#
_entry.id   AF-A0AA39MLH3-F1
#
_cell.length_a   1.000
_cell.length_b   1.000
_cell.length_c   1.000
_cell.angle_alpha   90.00
_cell.angle_beta   90.00
_cell.angle_gamma   90.00
#
_symmetry.space_group_name_H-M   'P 1'
#
loop_
_entity.id
_entity.type
_entity.pdbx_description
1 polymer ?
#
loop_
_entity_poly.entity_id
_entity_poly.type
_entity_poly.pdbx_seq_one_letter_code
_entity_poly.pdbx_strand_id
1 'polypeptide(L)'
;MGCLIRRHCCFACSYLTPLQAFQLVTYCWLFNPKAGAQWSQDDDILGQMVSLNGVESFPVDVLVRGKFSDKYFDKSGNLRGYNVGADSIESMLDSRFRLQPEDEPELLTDMLSCMLRLRPDDRESASELLSHPWLRDA
;
A
#
# COMPACT_ATOMS: atom_id res chain seq x y z
N MET A 1 -8.40 2.92 18.13
CA MET A 1 -9.72 2.53 17.57
C MET A 1 -9.41 1.77 16.29
N GLY A 2 -9.57 0.44 16.28
CA GLY A 2 -9.28 -0.39 15.10
C GLY A 2 -10.49 -0.47 14.17
N CYS A 3 -10.29 -0.45 12.85
CA CYS A 3 -11.33 -0.75 11.87
C CYS A 3 -11.65 -2.26 11.92
N LEU A 4 -12.95 -2.60 11.90
CA LEU A 4 -13.40 -3.97 11.66
C LEU A 4 -13.60 -4.11 10.14
N ILE A 5 -12.78 -4.90 9.45
CA ILE A 5 -13.02 -5.20 8.03
C ILE A 5 -14.20 -6.16 7.99
N ARG A 6 -15.35 -5.74 7.45
CA ARG A 6 -16.48 -6.63 7.19
C ARG A 6 -16.47 -7.00 5.71
N ARG A 7 -16.38 -8.30 5.41
CA ARG A 7 -16.36 -8.92 4.07
C ARG A 7 -17.55 -8.56 3.14
N HIS A 8 -18.52 -7.75 3.57
CA HIS A 8 -19.69 -7.39 2.79
C HIS A 8 -19.76 -5.88 2.54
N CYS A 9 -19.43 -5.44 1.31
CA CYS A 9 -20.09 -4.31 0.67
C CYS A 9 -19.92 -4.32 -0.87
N CYS A 10 -21.08 -4.21 -1.52
CA CYS A 10 -21.43 -4.32 -2.94
C CYS A 10 -20.65 -3.47 -3.96
N PHE A 11 -20.41 -4.08 -5.14
CA PHE A 11 -20.88 -3.64 -6.48
C PHE A 11 -20.91 -2.12 -6.78
N ALA A 12 -19.79 -1.39 -6.66
CA ALA A 12 -19.69 -0.04 -7.21
C ALA A 12 -18.23 0.45 -7.47
N CYS A 13 -17.39 -0.33 -8.17
CA CYS A 13 -15.96 0.02 -8.34
C CYS A 13 -15.46 0.05 -9.79
N SER A 14 -16.27 0.48 -10.76
CA SER A 14 -15.83 0.55 -12.17
C SER A 14 -14.82 1.69 -12.48
N TYR A 15 -14.57 2.60 -11.53
CA TYR A 15 -13.75 3.81 -11.77
C TYR A 15 -12.80 4.18 -10.60
N LEU A 16 -12.66 3.32 -9.59
CA LEU A 16 -11.84 3.60 -8.41
C LEU A 16 -10.45 2.98 -8.58
N THR A 17 -9.41 3.74 -8.26
CA THR A 17 -8.05 3.19 -8.19
C THR A 17 -8.00 2.10 -7.10
N PRO A 18 -7.10 1.10 -7.19
CA PRO A 18 -6.98 0.04 -6.20
C PRO A 18 -6.88 0.58 -4.75
N LEU A 19 -6.14 1.67 -4.53
CA LEU A 19 -6.06 2.34 -3.22
C LEU A 19 -7.41 2.87 -2.72
N GLN A 20 -8.19 3.51 -3.59
CA GLN A 20 -9.49 4.05 -3.21
C GLN A 20 -10.52 2.95 -2.98
N ALA A 21 -10.42 1.83 -3.70
CA ALA A 21 -11.22 0.63 -3.44
C ALA A 21 -10.92 0.06 -2.04
N PHE A 22 -9.64 -0.05 -1.67
CA PHE A 22 -9.25 -0.47 -0.31
C PHE A 22 -9.79 0.49 0.75
N GLN A 23 -9.66 1.80 0.54
CA GLN A 23 -10.15 2.81 1.48
C GLN A 23 -11.67 2.72 1.68
N LEU A 24 -12.42 2.42 0.63
CA LEU A 24 -13.87 2.25 0.70
C LEU A 24 -14.29 0.94 1.37
N VAL A 25 -13.58 -0.15 1.10
CA VAL A 25 -13.90 -1.48 1.67
C VAL A 25 -13.54 -1.53 3.15
N THR A 26 -12.41 -0.94 3.54
CA THR A 26 -11.92 -0.99 4.92
C THR A 26 -12.34 0.21 5.77
N TYR A 27 -12.90 1.26 5.16
CA TYR A 27 -13.13 2.58 5.76
C TYR A 27 -11.88 3.17 6.44
N CYS A 28 -10.69 2.70 6.02
CA CYS A 28 -9.43 3.00 6.66
C CYS A 28 -8.43 3.53 5.62
N TRP A 29 -7.71 4.59 5.98
CA TRP A 29 -6.63 5.13 5.14
C TRP A 29 -5.45 4.16 5.18
N LEU A 30 -5.11 3.57 4.03
CA LEU A 30 -3.97 2.65 3.91
C LEU A 30 -2.66 3.35 4.30
N PHE A 31 -2.45 4.55 3.77
CA PHE A 31 -1.36 5.43 4.16
C PHE A 31 -1.90 6.52 5.09
N ASN A 32 -1.19 6.80 6.18
CA ASN A 32 -1.50 7.93 7.06
C ASN A 32 -0.26 8.81 7.21
N PRO A 33 0.08 9.61 6.17
CA PRO A 33 1.33 10.33 6.12
C PRO A 33 1.37 11.47 7.14
N LYS A 34 2.47 11.53 7.89
CA LYS A 34 2.73 12.54 8.91
C LYS A 34 3.92 13.41 8.53
N ALA A 35 3.78 14.71 8.72
CA ALA A 35 4.92 15.61 8.68
C ALA A 35 5.68 15.55 10.01
N GLY A 36 7.01 15.48 9.93
CA GLY A 36 7.91 15.63 11.07
C GLY A 36 8.62 16.98 11.03
N ALA A 37 9.58 17.16 11.94
CA ALA A 37 10.39 18.38 11.97
C ALA A 37 11.38 18.46 10.78
N GLN A 38 11.80 17.32 10.24
CA GLN A 38 12.81 17.22 9.17
C GLN A 38 12.27 16.62 7.86
N TRP A 39 11.04 16.13 7.85
CA TRP A 39 10.44 15.48 6.69
C TRP A 39 8.99 15.93 6.49
N SER A 40 8.56 15.96 5.23
CA SER A 40 7.21 16.31 4.82
C SER A 40 6.28 15.09 4.77
N GLN A 41 5.00 15.33 4.54
CA GLN A 41 4.03 14.25 4.29
C GLN A 41 4.36 13.46 3.01
N ASP A 42 4.95 14.11 2.02
CA ASP A 42 5.38 13.46 0.78
C ASP A 42 6.54 12.48 1.03
N ASP A 43 7.48 12.86 1.90
CA ASP A 43 8.58 11.96 2.28
C ASP A 43 8.05 10.74 3.03
N ASP A 44 7.09 10.96 3.93
CA ASP A 44 6.48 9.91 4.74
C ASP A 44 5.64 8.93 3.91
N ILE A 45 4.88 9.41 2.91
CA ILE A 45 4.13 8.51 2.02
C ILE A 45 5.06 7.68 1.13
N LEU A 46 6.14 8.27 0.62
CA LEU A 46 7.13 7.54 -0.17
C LEU A 46 7.87 6.51 0.68
N GLY A 47 8.21 6.86 1.92
CA GLY A 47 8.77 5.94 2.90
C GLY A 47 7.84 4.77 3.21
N GLN A 48 6.56 5.04 3.46
CA GLN A 48 5.57 3.98 3.68
C GLN A 48 5.42 3.07 2.45
N MET A 49 5.44 3.62 1.22
CA MET A 49 5.37 2.78 0.01
C MET A 49 6.55 1.81 -0.09
N VAL A 50 7.77 2.28 0.18
CA VAL A 50 9.01 1.49 0.15
C VAL A 50 8.99 0.43 1.27
N SER A 51 8.69 0.86 2.49
CA SER A 51 8.57 0.02 3.69
C SER A 51 7.58 -1.14 3.49
N LEU A 52 6.33 -0.85 3.08
CA LEU A 52 5.29 -1.87 2.89
C LEU A 52 5.63 -2.89 1.80
N ASN A 53 6.48 -2.55 0.83
CA ASN A 53 6.96 -3.48 -0.18
C ASN A 53 8.19 -4.30 0.29
N GLY A 54 8.63 -4.12 1.54
CA GLY A 54 9.75 -4.85 2.13
C GLY A 54 11.11 -4.51 1.52
N VAL A 55 11.23 -3.35 0.87
CA VAL A 55 12.48 -2.90 0.24
C VAL A 55 13.03 -1.67 0.96
N GLU A 56 14.33 -1.41 0.82
CA GLU A 56 14.98 -0.23 1.43
C GLU A 56 15.08 0.96 0.47
N SER A 57 14.89 0.72 -0.83
CA SER A 57 15.02 1.73 -1.89
C SER A 57 13.97 1.57 -2.98
N PHE A 58 13.65 2.68 -3.63
CA PHE A 58 12.70 2.70 -4.74
C PHE A 58 13.36 2.19 -6.03
N PRO A 59 12.68 1.39 -6.86
CA PRO A 59 13.21 0.93 -8.13
C PRO A 59 13.67 2.09 -9.03
N VAL A 60 14.97 2.10 -9.36
CA VAL A 60 15.60 3.19 -10.12
C VAL A 60 14.96 3.37 -11.50
N ASP A 61 14.51 2.28 -12.12
CA ASP A 61 13.79 2.31 -13.40
C ASP A 61 12.49 3.13 -13.36
N VAL A 62 11.80 3.12 -12.22
CA VAL A 62 10.61 3.95 -11.99
C VAL A 62 10.99 5.40 -11.71
N LEU A 63 12.08 5.63 -10.95
CA LEU A 63 12.55 6.97 -10.62
C LEU A 63 12.95 7.77 -11.84
N VAL A 64 13.58 7.16 -12.85
CA VAL A 64 13.99 7.83 -14.09
C VAL A 64 12.79 8.43 -14.85
N ARG A 65 11.60 7.85 -14.69
CA ARG A 65 10.36 8.34 -15.32
C ARG A 65 9.70 9.48 -14.53
N GLY A 66 10.10 9.68 -13.27
CA GLY A 66 9.45 10.61 -12.35
C GLY A 66 10.02 12.03 -12.45
N LYS A 67 9.13 13.01 -12.67
CA LYS A 67 9.51 14.44 -12.79
C LYS A 67 10.14 15.02 -11.51
N PHE A 68 9.77 14.48 -10.35
CA PHE A 68 10.21 14.98 -9.04
C PHE A 68 11.15 14.02 -8.32
N SER A 69 11.62 12.95 -8.98
CA SER A 69 12.43 11.91 -8.33
C SER A 69 13.70 12.46 -7.70
N ASP A 70 14.39 13.39 -8.37
CA ASP A 70 15.63 14.00 -7.85
C ASP A 70 15.43 14.81 -6.56
N LYS A 71 14.21 15.27 -6.28
CA LYS A 71 13.87 15.98 -5.04
C LYS A 71 13.87 15.04 -3.84
N TYR A 72 13.32 13.84 -4.02
CA TYR A 72 13.03 12.92 -2.92
C TYR A 72 14.06 11.79 -2.80
N PHE A 73 14.70 11.39 -3.91
CA PHE A 73 15.57 10.23 -3.96
C PHE A 73 17.01 10.56 -4.35
N ASP A 74 17.96 9.77 -3.86
CA ASP A 74 19.31 9.73 -4.39
C ASP A 74 19.40 8.87 -5.68
N LYS A 75 20.58 8.82 -6.31
CA LYS A 75 20.79 8.05 -7.54
C LYS A 75 20.67 6.53 -7.34
N SER A 76 20.75 6.07 -6.11
CA SER A 76 20.62 4.66 -5.72
C SER A 76 19.18 4.29 -5.36
N GLY A 77 18.27 5.27 -5.32
CA GLY A 77 16.85 5.10 -4.99
C GLY A 77 16.52 5.23 -3.51
N ASN A 78 17.46 5.66 -2.67
CA ASN A 78 17.20 5.91 -1.25
C ASN A 78 16.51 7.25 -1.05
N LEU A 79 15.61 7.34 -0.07
CA LEU A 79 14.97 8.59 0.32
C LEU A 79 15.97 9.55 0.97
N ARG A 80 15.94 10.82 0.55
CA ARG A 80 16.79 11.88 1.10
C ARG A 80 16.17 12.41 2.39
N GLY A 81 16.92 12.37 3.49
CA GLY A 81 16.49 13.00 4.75
C GLY A 81 15.32 12.30 5.46
N TYR A 82 14.96 11.10 5.01
CA TYR A 82 13.94 10.26 5.63
C TYR A 82 14.50 8.84 5.79
N ASN A 83 14.33 8.26 6.98
CA ASN A 83 14.73 6.87 7.24
C ASN A 83 13.51 5.97 7.09
N VAL A 84 13.60 5.01 6.17
CA VAL A 84 12.51 4.08 5.90
C VAL A 84 12.36 3.14 7.10
N GLY A 85 11.14 3.01 7.62
CA GLY A 85 10.82 2.05 8.66
C GLY A 85 10.90 0.60 8.14
N ALA A 86 10.82 -0.37 9.06
CA ALA A 86 10.76 -1.79 8.72
C ALA A 86 9.32 -2.33 8.85
N ASP A 87 8.33 -1.56 8.40
CA ASP A 87 6.93 -1.94 8.50
C ASP A 87 6.56 -2.88 7.34
N SER A 88 5.91 -4.00 7.64
CA SER A 88 5.36 -4.89 6.62
C SER A 88 3.85 -4.68 6.46
N ILE A 89 3.26 -5.18 5.37
CA ILE A 89 1.79 -5.16 5.18
C ILE A 89 1.12 -5.92 6.32
N GLU A 90 1.68 -7.04 6.76
CA GLU A 90 1.19 -7.82 7.90
C GLU A 90 1.22 -7.02 9.21
N SER A 91 2.35 -6.38 9.52
CA SER A 91 2.49 -5.55 10.73
C SER A 91 1.55 -4.34 10.70
N MET A 92 1.37 -3.72 9.53
CA MET A 92 0.37 -2.68 9.32
C MET A 92 -1.04 -3.22 9.55
N LEU A 93 -1.35 -4.41 9.03
CA LEU A 93 -2.66 -5.03 9.20
C LEU A 93 -2.94 -5.34 10.68
N ASP A 94 -2.01 -5.97 11.38
CA ASP A 94 -2.12 -6.33 12.80
C ASP A 94 -2.26 -5.10 13.71
N SER A 95 -1.54 -4.03 13.40
CA SER A 95 -1.59 -2.80 14.19
C SER A 95 -2.86 -1.97 13.97
N ARG A 96 -3.46 -2.04 12.77
CA ARG A 96 -4.59 -1.19 12.36
C ARG A 96 -5.94 -1.90 12.43
N PHE A 97 -5.96 -3.21 12.21
CA PHE A 97 -7.16 -4.02 12.09
C PHE A 97 -7.15 -5.14 13.13
N ARG A 98 -8.33 -5.51 13.59
CA ARG A 98 -8.51 -6.66 14.49
C ARG A 98 -8.93 -7.88 13.67
N LEU A 99 -8.06 -8.32 12.79
CA LEU A 99 -8.32 -9.48 11.93
C LEU A 99 -8.50 -10.74 12.78
N GLN A 100 -9.51 -11.53 12.47
CA GLN A 100 -9.68 -12.87 12.99
C GLN A 100 -9.18 -13.90 11.97
N PRO A 101 -8.93 -15.15 12.37
CA PRO A 101 -8.53 -16.20 11.42
C PRO A 101 -9.50 -16.36 10.25
N GLU A 102 -10.80 -16.14 10.47
CA GLU A 102 -11.83 -16.23 9.43
C GLU A 102 -11.76 -15.10 8.39
N ASP A 103 -11.03 -14.02 8.69
CA ASP A 103 -10.82 -12.93 7.73
C ASP A 103 -9.74 -13.27 6.69
N GLU A 104 -9.03 -14.39 6.87
CA GLU A 104 -7.92 -14.88 6.04
C GLU A 104 -6.85 -13.79 5.81
N PRO A 105 -6.17 -13.36 6.89
CA PRO A 105 -5.21 -12.25 6.85
C PRO A 105 -4.10 -12.46 5.82
N GLU A 106 -3.66 -13.71 5.62
CA GLU A 106 -2.64 -14.07 4.64
C GLU A 106 -3.08 -13.76 3.20
N LEU A 107 -4.33 -14.08 2.85
CA LEU A 107 -4.90 -13.78 1.53
C LEU A 107 -5.17 -12.28 1.35
N LEU A 108 -5.52 -11.56 2.42
CA LEU A 108 -5.63 -10.10 2.37
C LEU A 108 -4.27 -9.45 2.12
N THR A 109 -3.23 -9.91 2.82
CA THR A 109 -1.85 -9.45 2.61
C THR A 109 -1.39 -9.70 1.18
N ASP A 110 -1.66 -10.89 0.62
CA ASP A 110 -1.30 -11.22 -0.76
C ASP A 110 -2.01 -10.29 -1.77
N MET A 111 -3.31 -10.08 -1.58
CA MET A 111 -4.08 -9.15 -2.41
C MET A 111 -3.52 -7.73 -2.35
N LEU A 112 -3.19 -7.24 -1.15
CA LEU A 112 -2.62 -5.91 -0.97
C LEU A 112 -1.23 -5.80 -1.59
N SER A 113 -0.41 -6.85 -1.46
CA SER A 113 0.91 -6.91 -2.09
C SER A 113 0.80 -6.80 -3.62
N CYS A 114 -0.19 -7.46 -4.22
CA CYS A 114 -0.50 -7.35 -5.65
C CYS A 114 -0.91 -5.93 -6.08
N MET A 115 -1.65 -5.22 -5.22
CA MET A 115 -2.12 -3.85 -5.48
C MET A 115 -1.05 -2.77 -5.29
N LEU A 116 -0.09 -3.00 -4.39
CA LEU A 116 0.86 -1.99 -3.89
C LEU A 116 2.26 -2.07 -4.50
N ARG A 117 2.47 -2.96 -5.49
CA ARG A 117 3.75 -3.10 -6.19
C ARG A 117 4.29 -1.73 -6.64
N LEU A 118 5.57 -1.47 -6.39
CA LEU A 118 6.19 -0.18 -6.70
C LEU A 118 6.25 0.10 -8.20
N ARG A 119 6.49 -0.93 -9.02
CA ARG A 119 6.42 -0.83 -10.46
C ARG A 119 4.96 -0.89 -10.92
N PRO A 120 4.48 0.11 -11.69
CA PRO A 120 3.11 0.09 -12.21
C PRO A 120 2.85 -1.12 -13.12
N ASP A 121 3.85 -1.54 -13.89
CA ASP A 121 3.73 -2.64 -14.86
C ASP A 121 3.61 -4.01 -14.18
N ASP A 122 4.10 -4.12 -12.93
CA ASP A 122 3.95 -5.34 -12.15
C ASP A 122 2.59 -5.37 -11.44
N ARG A 123 1.82 -4.28 -11.33
CA ARG A 123 0.55 -4.28 -10.56
C ARG A 123 -0.53 -5.09 -11.26
N GLU A 124 -1.21 -5.94 -10.49
CA GLU A 124 -2.41 -6.61 -10.97
C GLU A 124 -3.49 -5.56 -11.28
N SER A 125 -4.14 -5.71 -12.43
CA SER A 125 -5.28 -4.89 -12.83
C SER A 125 -6.48 -5.14 -11.90
N ALA A 126 -7.42 -4.21 -11.89
CA ALA A 126 -8.66 -4.38 -11.13
C ALA A 126 -9.41 -5.67 -11.54
N SER A 127 -9.40 -6.03 -12.84
CA SER A 127 -10.00 -7.27 -13.32
C SER A 127 -9.32 -8.53 -12.81
N GLU A 128 -7.99 -8.52 -12.71
CA GLU A 128 -7.23 -9.64 -12.17
C GLU A 128 -7.49 -9.79 -10.67
N LEU A 129 -7.50 -8.67 -9.94
CA LEU A 129 -7.79 -8.64 -8.50
C LEU A 129 -9.20 -9.13 -8.16
N LEU A 130 -10.20 -8.92 -9.02
CA LEU A 130 -11.55 -9.48 -8.82
C LEU A 130 -11.56 -11.02 -8.81
N SER A 131 -10.56 -11.65 -9.41
CA SER A 131 -10.39 -13.10 -9.41
C SER A 131 -9.55 -13.62 -8.25
N HIS A 132 -9.04 -12.73 -7.39
CA HIS A 132 -8.20 -13.07 -6.26
C HIS A 132 -8.96 -13.96 -5.26
N PRO A 133 -8.35 -15.01 -4.68
CA PRO A 133 -8.99 -15.92 -3.73
C PRO A 133 -9.70 -15.20 -2.57
N TRP A 134 -9.11 -14.13 -2.06
CA TRP A 134 -9.71 -13.31 -0.99
C TRP A 134 -11.10 -12.73 -1.35
N LEU A 135 -11.41 -12.56 -2.64
CA LEU A 135 -12.71 -12.06 -3.12
C LEU A 135 -13.61 -13.16 -3.71
N ARG A 136 -13.10 -14.37 -3.95
CA ARG A 136 -13.80 -15.42 -4.72
C ARG A 136 -14.88 -16.16 -3.93
N ASP A 137 -14.86 -16.11 -2.60
CA ASP A 137 -15.82 -16.81 -1.73
C ASP A 137 -16.90 -15.88 -1.14
N ALA A 138 -17.26 -14.81 -1.87
CA ALA A 138 -18.35 -13.89 -1.52
C ALA A 138 -19.68 -14.22 -2.22
#